data_AF-N9GAL3-F1
#
_entry.id   AF-N9GAL3-F1
#
_cell.length_a   1.000
_cell.length_b   1.000
_cell.length_c   1.000
_cell.angle_alpha   90.00
_cell.angle_beta   90.00
_cell.angle_gamma   90.00
#
_symmetry.space_group_name_H-M   'P 1'
#
loop_
_entity.id
_entity.type
_entity.pdbx_description
1 polymer ?
#
loop_
_entity_poly.entity_id
_entity_poly.type
_entity_poly.pdbx_seq_one_letter_code
_entity_poly.pdbx_strand_id
1 'polypeptide(L)'
;MLQLVRVIDNLYTRSIEMIWSEVDTVIWLDYAFSVNLYRLTKRTVWRALSRKPLWKNSNNRESWRMMFSKKSIFLWMFQKYPQNKQRYLTMMQDPKYQHIRFIHLTSPREAAEFLNSMNGSPKYS
;
A
#
# COMPACT_ATOMS: atom_id res chain seq x y z
N MET A 1 24.45 13.42 16.15
CA MET A 1 24.40 12.97 14.74
C MET A 1 22.94 12.70 14.41
N LEU A 2 22.30 13.53 13.56
CA LEU A 2 20.89 13.33 13.20
C LEU A 2 20.77 12.09 12.31
N GLN A 3 20.08 11.04 12.76
CA GLN A 3 19.71 9.94 11.87
C GLN A 3 18.64 10.47 10.90
N LEU A 4 19.01 10.64 9.64
CA LEU A 4 18.07 10.99 8.58
C LEU A 4 17.20 9.76 8.29
N VAL A 5 16.00 9.71 8.86
CA VAL A 5 15.00 8.69 8.50
C VAL A 5 14.36 9.08 7.17
N ARG A 6 14.51 8.21 6.17
CA ARG A 6 13.85 8.36 4.86
C ARG A 6 12.74 7.33 4.76
N VAL A 7 11.53 7.80 4.44
CA VAL A 7 10.37 6.95 4.18
C VAL A 7 10.08 7.00 2.70
N ILE A 8 10.00 5.84 2.06
CA ILE A 8 9.60 5.71 0.65
C ILE A 8 8.27 4.98 0.63
N ASP A 9 7.23 5.66 0.15
CA ASP A 9 5.95 5.04 -0.17
C ASP A 9 5.82 4.86 -1.69
N ASN A 10 4.96 3.92 -2.10
CA ASN A 10 4.57 3.73 -3.51
C ASN A 10 5.67 3.19 -4.45
N LEU A 11 6.19 1.99 -4.13
CA LEU A 11 7.23 1.32 -4.91
C LEU A 11 6.67 0.74 -6.22
N TYR A 12 7.21 1.20 -7.36
CA TYR A 12 6.99 0.55 -8.64
C TYR A 12 7.79 -0.75 -8.71
N THR A 13 7.18 -1.82 -9.24
CA THR A 13 7.80 -3.15 -9.39
C THR A 13 9.23 -3.12 -9.95
N ARG A 14 9.51 -2.22 -10.90
CA ARG A 14 10.82 -2.11 -11.56
C ARG A 14 11.92 -1.50 -10.67
N SER A 15 11.55 -0.74 -9.65
CA SER A 15 12.50 -0.07 -8.75
C SER A 15 12.69 -0.80 -7.43
N ILE A 16 11.85 -1.82 -7.15
CA ILE A 16 11.87 -2.57 -5.89
C ILE A 16 13.24 -3.17 -5.62
N GLU A 17 13.87 -3.83 -6.60
CA GLU A 17 15.15 -4.51 -6.36
C GLU A 17 16.29 -3.55 -6.00
N MET A 18 16.32 -2.37 -6.62
CA MET A 18 17.31 -1.33 -6.34
C MET A 18 17.05 -0.66 -4.98
N ILE A 19 15.79 -0.44 -4.65
CA ILE A 19 15.43 0.17 -3.36
C ILE A 19 15.71 -0.82 -2.23
N TRP A 20 15.47 -2.12 -2.45
CA TRP A 20 15.62 -3.13 -1.43
C TRP A 20 17.08 -3.41 -1.04
N SER A 21 18.07 -3.03 -1.86
CA SER A 21 19.48 -3.10 -1.44
C SER A 21 19.83 -2.08 -0.35
N GLU A 22 19.09 -0.98 -0.26
CA GLU A 22 19.43 0.17 0.60
C GLU A 22 18.49 0.37 1.80
N VAL A 23 17.44 -0.45 1.93
CA VAL A 23 16.47 -0.29 3.04
C VAL A 23 16.76 -1.23 4.19
N ASP A 24 16.65 -0.71 5.41
CA ASP A 24 16.77 -1.51 6.62
C ASP A 24 15.44 -2.17 7.02
N THR A 25 14.29 -1.62 6.60
CA THR A 25 12.98 -2.08 7.04
C THR A 25 11.93 -1.94 5.95
N VAL A 26 11.13 -2.98 5.76
CA VAL A 26 9.96 -3.01 4.89
C VAL A 26 8.72 -3.31 5.72
N ILE A 27 7.76 -2.37 5.72
CA ILE A 27 6.45 -2.54 6.34
C ILE A 27 5.46 -2.89 5.23
N TRP A 28 4.93 -4.10 5.25
CA TRP A 28 4.00 -4.59 4.23
C TRP A 28 2.58 -4.71 4.79
N LEU A 29 1.68 -3.88 4.26
CA LEU A 29 0.24 -3.92 4.56
C LEU A 29 -0.48 -4.92 3.65
N ASP A 30 -0.48 -6.19 4.01
CA ASP A 30 -1.07 -7.31 3.27
C ASP A 30 -2.51 -7.60 3.71
N TYR A 31 -3.38 -6.59 3.62
CA TYR A 31 -4.78 -6.76 4.03
C TYR A 31 -5.54 -7.70 3.11
N ALA A 32 -6.47 -8.44 3.71
CA ALA A 32 -7.39 -9.30 2.97
C ALA A 32 -8.03 -8.58 1.77
N PHE A 33 -8.14 -9.30 0.66
CA PHE A 33 -8.70 -8.80 -0.59
C PHE A 33 -10.05 -8.08 -0.40
N SER A 34 -10.95 -8.63 0.42
CA SER A 34 -12.26 -8.06 0.72
C SER A 34 -12.18 -6.68 1.38
N VAL A 35 -11.22 -6.47 2.30
CA VAL A 35 -11.00 -5.19 2.97
C VAL A 35 -10.53 -4.13 1.98
N ASN A 36 -9.55 -4.49 1.13
CA ASN A 36 -9.05 -3.60 0.08
C ASN A 36 -10.14 -3.28 -0.95
N LEU A 37 -10.94 -4.29 -1.33
CA LEU A 37 -12.02 -4.16 -2.30
C LEU A 37 -13.11 -3.22 -1.78
N TYR A 38 -13.54 -3.42 -0.53
CA TYR A 38 -14.53 -2.57 0.12
C TYR A 38 -14.05 -1.12 0.21
N ARG A 39 -12.82 -0.88 0.66
CA ARG A 39 -12.24 0.47 0.77
C ARG A 39 -12.13 1.16 -0.59
N LEU A 40 -11.66 0.44 -1.60
CA LEU A 40 -11.57 0.94 -2.98
C LEU A 40 -12.96 1.31 -3.51
N THR A 41 -13.93 0.41 -3.36
CA THR A 41 -15.31 0.61 -3.84
C THR A 41 -15.95 1.80 -3.14
N LYS A 42 -15.89 1.87 -1.80
CA LYS A 42 -16.45 2.97 -1.00
C LYS A 42 -15.86 4.31 -1.41
N ARG A 43 -14.53 4.40 -1.52
CA ARG A 43 -13.83 5.64 -1.95
C ARG A 43 -14.24 6.05 -3.35
N THR A 44 -14.35 5.09 -4.27
CA THR A 44 -14.71 5.36 -5.66
C THR A 44 -16.16 5.83 -5.77
N VAL A 45 -17.09 5.15 -5.10
CA VAL A 45 -18.51 5.55 -5.04
C VAL A 45 -18.68 6.94 -4.42
N TRP A 46 -18.01 7.22 -3.31
CA TRP A 46 -18.09 8.52 -2.66
C TRP A 46 -17.52 9.65 -3.52
N ARG A 47 -16.44 9.40 -4.26
CA ARG A 47 -15.87 10.36 -5.24
C ARG A 47 -16.80 10.62 -6.42
N ALA A 48 -17.40 9.56 -6.97
CA ALA A 48 -18.36 9.66 -8.06
C ALA A 48 -19.61 10.46 -7.66
N LEU A 49 -20.11 10.24 -6.43
CA LEU A 49 -21.27 10.96 -5.89
C LEU A 49 -20.95 12.42 -5.55
N SER A 50 -19.75 12.70 -5.03
CA SER A 50 -19.36 14.05 -4.59
C SER A 50 -18.99 15.00 -5.74
N ARG A 51 -18.76 14.50 -6.98
CA ARG A 51 -18.45 15.28 -8.20
C ARG A 51 -17.37 16.36 -8.03
N LYS A 52 -16.50 16.25 -7.03
CA LYS A 52 -15.47 17.26 -6.76
C LYS A 52 -14.37 17.14 -7.82
N PRO A 53 -14.03 18.23 -8.54
CA PRO A 53 -12.89 18.21 -9.45
C PRO A 53 -11.62 17.92 -8.66
N LEU A 54 -10.80 16.97 -9.14
CA LEU A 54 -9.55 16.58 -8.49
C LEU A 54 -8.56 17.77 -8.39
N TRP A 55 -8.68 18.75 -9.28
CA TRP A 55 -7.88 19.97 -9.35
C TRP A 55 -8.70 21.13 -9.93
N LYS A 56 -8.48 22.37 -9.47
CA LYS A 56 -9.22 23.58 -9.90
C LYS A 56 -9.25 23.80 -11.43
N ASN A 57 -8.24 23.32 -12.17
CA ASN A 57 -8.09 23.52 -13.62
C ASN A 57 -8.10 22.20 -14.42
N SER A 58 -8.64 21.12 -13.85
CA SER A 58 -8.67 19.81 -14.53
C SER A 58 -10.08 19.50 -15.01
N ASN A 59 -10.25 19.23 -16.32
CA ASN A 59 -11.48 18.69 -16.88
C ASN A 59 -11.71 17.20 -16.54
N ASN A 60 -10.97 16.68 -15.56
CA ASN A 60 -11.02 15.27 -15.18
C ASN A 60 -12.24 15.02 -14.29
N ARG A 61 -13.41 14.97 -14.92
CA ARG A 61 -14.66 14.48 -14.33
C ARG A 61 -14.63 12.97 -14.45
N GLU A 62 -14.36 12.26 -13.36
CA GLU A 62 -14.44 10.80 -13.33
C GLU A 62 -15.86 10.37 -13.71
N SER A 63 -16.03 9.94 -14.97
CA SER A 63 -17.30 9.49 -15.50
C SER A 63 -17.55 8.06 -15.05
N TRP A 64 -18.79 7.75 -14.68
CA TRP A 64 -19.30 6.41 -14.38
C TRP A 64 -18.86 5.35 -15.42
N ARG A 65 -18.57 5.77 -16.65
CA ARG A 65 -18.03 4.93 -17.72
C ARG A 65 -16.62 4.40 -17.44
N MET A 66 -15.73 5.11 -16.75
CA MET A 66 -14.40 4.56 -16.37
C MET A 66 -14.50 3.51 -15.24
N MET A 67 -15.50 3.62 -14.36
CA MET A 67 -15.74 2.66 -13.27
C MET A 67 -16.26 1.31 -13.79
N PHE A 68 -17.09 1.34 -14.84
CA PHE A 68 -17.68 0.16 -15.48
C PHE A 68 -17.04 -0.20 -16.84
N SER A 69 -16.00 0.54 -17.27
CA SER A 69 -15.21 0.26 -18.47
C SER A 69 -14.34 -0.98 -18.25
N LYS A 70 -14.92 -2.10 -18.68
CA LYS A 70 -14.46 -3.44 -19.11
C LYS A 70 -12.95 -3.85 -19.18
N LYS A 71 -12.01 -3.21 -18.46
CA LYS A 71 -10.72 -3.79 -18.03
C LYS A 71 -10.52 -3.52 -16.54
N SER A 72 -11.55 -3.87 -15.77
CA SER A 72 -11.89 -3.30 -14.47
C SER A 72 -10.73 -3.34 -13.48
N ILE A 73 -10.56 -2.26 -12.73
CA ILE A 73 -9.64 -2.21 -11.60
C ILE A 73 -9.87 -3.37 -10.62
N PHE A 74 -11.11 -3.88 -10.56
CA PHE A 74 -11.49 -5.07 -9.81
C PHE A 74 -10.92 -6.38 -10.39
N LEU A 75 -11.01 -6.58 -11.70
CA LEU A 75 -10.42 -7.74 -12.38
C LEU A 75 -8.90 -7.70 -12.30
N TRP A 76 -8.31 -6.52 -12.52
CA TRP A 76 -6.87 -6.32 -12.33
C TRP A 76 -6.46 -6.62 -10.89
N MET A 77 -7.21 -6.14 -9.89
CA MET A 77 -6.93 -6.40 -8.48
C MET A 77 -7.07 -7.88 -8.14
N PHE A 78 -8.07 -8.56 -8.68
CA PHE A 78 -8.26 -10.00 -8.50
C PHE A 78 -7.09 -10.81 -9.10
N GLN A 79 -6.62 -10.44 -10.29
CA GLN A 79 -5.48 -11.09 -10.95
C GLN A 79 -4.15 -10.77 -10.26
N LYS A 80 -3.95 -9.53 -9.81
CA LYS A 80 -2.68 -9.06 -9.25
C LYS A 80 -2.51 -9.34 -7.77
N TYR A 81 -3.59 -9.46 -7.01
CA TYR A 81 -3.52 -9.75 -5.58
C TYR A 81 -2.70 -11.02 -5.25
N PRO A 82 -3.01 -12.21 -5.82
CA PRO A 82 -2.22 -13.41 -5.51
C PRO A 82 -0.79 -13.32 -6.04
N GLN A 83 -0.58 -12.71 -7.22
CA GLN A 83 0.74 -12.53 -7.82
C GLN A 83 1.64 -11.63 -6.96
N ASN A 84 1.10 -10.50 -6.48
CA ASN A 84 1.82 -9.58 -5.62
C ASN A 84 2.13 -10.23 -4.26
N LYS A 85 1.14 -10.91 -3.66
CA LYS A 85 1.33 -11.61 -2.39
C LYS A 85 2.43 -12.66 -2.50
N GLN A 86 2.39 -13.51 -3.51
CA GLN A 86 3.43 -14.52 -3.74
C GLN A 86 4.81 -13.89 -3.92
N ARG A 87 4.90 -12.81 -4.71
CA ARG A 87 6.17 -12.11 -4.94
C ARG A 87 6.80 -11.61 -3.64
N TYR A 88 6.03 -10.92 -2.79
CA TYR A 88 6.57 -10.41 -1.52
C TYR A 88 6.93 -11.54 -0.56
N LEU A 89 6.16 -12.63 -0.50
CA LEU A 89 6.52 -13.82 0.28
C LEU A 89 7.83 -14.44 -0.20
N THR A 90 8.04 -14.56 -1.51
CA THR A 90 9.31 -15.04 -2.08
C THR A 90 10.46 -14.10 -1.72
N MET A 91 10.28 -12.79 -1.84
CA MET A 91 11.33 -11.82 -1.51
C MET A 91 11.67 -11.81 -0.01
N MET A 92 10.71 -12.04 0.88
CA MET A 92 10.96 -12.16 2.32
C MET A 92 11.82 -13.39 2.68
N GLN A 93 11.80 -14.42 1.83
CA GLN A 93 12.57 -15.66 2.03
C GLN A 93 13.89 -15.67 1.25
N ASP A 94 14.11 -14.70 0.37
CA ASP A 94 15.29 -14.61 -0.47
C ASP A 94 16.52 -14.23 0.39
N PRO A 95 17.60 -15.04 0.39
CA PRO A 95 18.85 -14.71 1.08
C PRO A 95 19.40 -13.32 0.76
N LYS A 96 19.14 -12.80 -0.45
CA LYS A 96 19.55 -11.46 -0.89
C LYS A 96 19.01 -10.33 -0.01
N TYR A 97 17.85 -10.53 0.63
CA TYR A 97 17.14 -9.50 1.38
C TYR A 97 17.13 -9.77 2.90
N GLN A 98 18.03 -10.62 3.40
CA GLN A 98 18.10 -10.96 4.83
C GLN A 98 18.51 -9.78 5.73
N HIS A 99 19.14 -8.75 5.18
CA HIS A 99 19.45 -7.52 5.91
C HIS A 99 18.19 -6.69 6.21
N ILE A 100 17.09 -6.94 5.49
CA ILE A 100 15.85 -6.17 5.63
C ILE A 100 15.03 -6.75 6.78
N ARG A 101 14.65 -5.89 7.73
CA ARG A 101 13.61 -6.20 8.71
C ARG A 101 12.23 -6.12 8.07
N PHE A 102 11.57 -7.25 7.90
CA PHE A 102 10.19 -7.29 7.42
C PHE A 102 9.17 -7.19 8.56
N ILE A 103 8.20 -6.28 8.39
CA ILE A 103 7.04 -6.14 9.27
C ILE A 103 5.80 -6.40 8.43
N HIS A 104 5.25 -7.60 8.54
CA HIS A 104 4.08 -8.05 7.78
C HIS A 104 2.81 -7.84 8.59
N LEU A 105 1.92 -6.98 8.11
CA LEU A 105 0.68 -6.60 8.78
C LEU A 105 -0.50 -7.01 7.90
N THR A 106 -1.23 -8.02 8.34
CA THR A 106 -2.30 -8.68 7.55
C THR A 106 -3.68 -8.11 7.84
N SER A 107 -3.81 -7.30 8.90
CA SER A 107 -5.06 -6.67 9.27
C SER A 107 -4.90 -5.20 9.67
N PRO A 108 -5.95 -4.37 9.51
CA PRO A 108 -5.94 -3.01 10.03
C PRO A 108 -5.73 -2.94 11.55
N ARG A 109 -6.15 -3.99 12.26
CA ARG A 109 -5.94 -4.12 13.70
C ARG A 109 -4.46 -4.28 14.03
N GLU A 110 -3.77 -5.21 13.38
CA GLU A 110 -2.31 -5.37 13.54
C GLU A 110 -1.56 -4.08 13.23
N ALA A 111 -1.97 -3.35 12.18
CA ALA A 111 -1.35 -2.08 11.86
C ALA A 111 -1.58 -1.02 12.96
N ALA A 112 -2.77 -0.97 13.56
CA ALA A 112 -3.05 -0.09 14.68
C ALA A 112 -2.25 -0.49 15.94
N GLU A 113 -2.19 -1.78 16.24
CA GLU A 113 -1.40 -2.32 17.36
C GLU A 113 0.10 -2.02 17.17
N PHE A 114 0.61 -2.19 15.95
CA PHE A 114 1.98 -1.84 15.60
C PHE A 114 2.26 -0.34 15.80
N LEU A 115 1.39 0.55 15.30
CA LEU A 115 1.51 2.00 15.52
C LEU A 115 1.47 2.36 17.01
N ASN A 116 0.58 1.73 17.78
CA ASN A 116 0.48 1.97 19.22
C ASN A 116 1.73 1.50 19.97
N SER A 117 2.33 0.37 19.56
CA SER A 117 3.58 -0.13 20.14
C SER A 117 4.75 0.85 19.94
N MET A 118 4.75 1.61 18.84
CA MET A 118 5.76 2.65 18.59
C MET A 118 5.50 3.92 19.41
N ASN A 119 4.25 4.23 19.71
CA ASN A 119 3.88 5.39 20.53
C ASN A 119 4.04 5.16 22.04
N GLY A 120 4.28 3.91 22.46
CA GLY A 120 4.48 3.50 23.86
C GLY A 120 5.91 3.67 24.39
N SER A 121 6.86 4.14 23.58
CA SER A 121 8.16 4.58 24.10
C SER A 121 7.97 5.92 24.82
N PRO A 122 8.47 6.09 26.07
CA PRO A 122 8.29 7.34 26.80
C PRO A 122 8.85 8.49 25.93
N LYS A 123 7.97 9.42 25.55
CA LYS A 123 8.41 10.75 25.12
C LYS A 123 9.11 11.34 26.33
N TYR A 124 10.44 11.40 26.26
CA TYR A 124 11.35 12.10 27.17
C TYR A 124 10.64 12.80 28.35
N SER A 125 10.63 12.14 29.51
CA SER A 125 10.40 12.79 30.80
C SER A 125 11.66 13.53 31.23
#